data_AF-A0A7V3HXL0-F1
#
_entry.id   AF-A0A7V3HXL0-F1
#
_cell.length_a   1.000
_cell.length_b   1.000
_cell.length_c   1.000
_cell.angle_alpha   90.00
_cell.angle_beta   90.00
_cell.angle_gamma   90.00
#
_symmetry.space_group_name_H-M   'P 1'
#
loop_
_entity.id
_entity.type
_entity.pdbx_description
1 polymer ?
#
loop_
_entity_poly.entity_id
_entity_poly.type
_entity_poly.pdbx_seq_one_letter_code
_entity_poly.pdbx_strand_id
1 'polypeptide(L)'
;ALLPGVRKTPAPKGFDSSPDCTLREADRAGTVRFGPSDSYRADGRAVTSCYGGMLIRYRDRGRTVTAVGSTDFMTNSGLPQAGNAALAMNLAGDRPRLIWYAPQHIEGENSSTTSLFGLIPPSATWLVWQLLLVVALVAFWKGRRPGPLVAEQLPVVVRASETVEGRARLYRSHRARDRAAAALRAATLQRLLPRLGLGAGAGPPAVVAAVARRSGADAGLVAYRLYGPPPATDDDLLQLARALDDIERQATGS
;
A
#
# COMPACT_ATOMS: atom_id res chain seq x y z
N ALA A 1 -9.76 31.16 14.30
CA ALA A 1 -9.36 30.27 15.41
C ALA A 1 -10.60 29.79 16.16
N LEU A 2 -10.71 28.50 16.44
CA LEU A 2 -11.89 27.91 17.12
C LEU A 2 -12.03 28.32 18.60
N LEU A 3 -10.93 28.76 19.23
CA LEU A 3 -10.88 29.20 20.63
C LEU A 3 -10.14 30.56 20.73
N PRO A 4 -10.76 31.70 20.39
CA PRO A 4 -10.10 33.00 20.43
C PRO A 4 -9.71 33.38 21.87
N GLY A 5 -8.49 33.87 22.07
CA GLY A 5 -7.96 34.26 23.40
C GLY A 5 -7.51 33.09 24.28
N VAL A 6 -7.47 31.87 23.74
CA VAL A 6 -6.95 30.69 24.41
C VAL A 6 -5.62 30.30 23.78
N ARG A 7 -4.57 30.22 24.59
CA ARG A 7 -3.28 29.68 24.20
C ARG A 7 -3.25 28.18 24.44
N LYS A 8 -2.62 27.46 23.51
CA LYS A 8 -2.46 26.01 23.50
C LYS A 8 -0.96 25.71 23.67
N THR A 9 -0.62 24.86 24.62
CA THR A 9 0.76 24.41 24.87
C THR A 9 0.78 22.90 25.03
N PRO A 10 1.85 22.20 24.61
CA PRO A 10 1.99 20.77 24.89
C PRO A 10 1.86 20.51 26.40
N ALA A 11 1.02 19.56 26.79
CA ALA A 11 0.86 19.22 28.19
C ALA A 11 2.10 18.48 28.72
N PRO A 12 2.41 18.58 30.03
CA PRO A 12 3.45 17.78 30.66
C PRO A 12 3.21 16.29 30.41
N LYS A 13 4.28 15.52 30.18
CA LYS A 13 4.17 14.07 29.98
C LYS A 13 3.66 13.40 31.26
N GLY A 14 2.42 12.93 31.23
CA GLY A 14 1.79 12.15 32.28
C GLY A 14 0.77 11.21 31.65
N PHE A 15 0.69 9.99 32.16
CA PHE A 15 -0.25 9.00 31.63
C PHE A 15 -1.64 9.16 32.25
N ASP A 16 -1.73 9.37 33.56
CA ASP A 16 -2.98 9.51 34.29
C ASP A 16 -3.07 10.89 34.93
N SER A 17 -4.23 11.52 34.83
CA SER A 17 -4.51 12.84 35.40
C SER A 17 -5.75 12.78 36.28
N SER A 18 -5.63 13.25 37.51
CA SER A 18 -6.76 13.44 38.42
C SER A 18 -7.41 14.81 38.21
N PRO A 19 -8.71 14.96 38.47
CA PRO A 19 -9.36 16.25 38.39
C PRO A 19 -8.84 17.17 39.50
N ASP A 20 -8.52 18.41 39.14
CA ASP A 20 -8.02 19.49 40.00
C ASP A 20 -8.99 20.70 39.99
N CYS A 21 -10.28 20.42 39.81
CA CYS A 21 -11.33 21.41 39.62
C CYS A 21 -12.65 20.95 40.25
N THR A 22 -13.71 21.78 40.19
CA THR A 22 -15.04 21.47 40.73
C THR A 22 -16.07 21.11 39.64
N LEU A 23 -15.58 20.73 38.45
CA LEU A 23 -16.43 20.38 37.34
C LEU A 23 -17.00 18.98 37.57
N ARG A 24 -18.32 18.88 37.79
CA ARG A 24 -19.03 17.63 38.07
C ARG A 24 -18.67 16.50 37.10
N GLU A 25 -18.52 16.80 35.82
CA GLU A 25 -18.19 15.84 34.77
C GLU A 25 -16.80 15.23 34.93
N ALA A 26 -15.83 16.05 35.36
CA ALA A 26 -14.46 15.63 35.65
C ALA A 26 -14.38 14.89 37.00
N ASP A 27 -15.04 15.41 38.03
CA ASP A 27 -15.08 14.77 39.35
C ASP A 27 -15.70 13.38 39.30
N ARG A 28 -16.80 13.21 38.55
CA ARG A 28 -17.44 11.91 38.36
C ARG A 28 -16.65 10.96 37.48
N ALA A 29 -15.84 11.48 36.57
CA ALA A 29 -14.96 10.66 35.75
C ALA A 29 -13.75 10.17 36.55
N GLY A 30 -13.32 10.93 37.55
CA GLY A 30 -12.11 10.65 38.32
C GLY A 30 -10.89 10.74 37.43
N THR A 31 -9.94 9.83 37.64
CA THR A 31 -8.67 9.78 36.89
C THR A 31 -8.90 9.46 35.41
N VAL A 32 -8.29 10.23 34.51
CA VAL A 32 -8.43 10.09 33.05
C VAL A 32 -7.06 9.97 32.40
N ARG A 33 -6.97 9.19 31.32
CA ARG A 33 -5.75 8.96 30.55
C ARG A 33 -5.87 9.60 29.17
N PHE A 34 -5.32 10.81 29.03
CA PHE A 34 -5.41 11.60 27.80
C PHE A 34 -4.37 11.24 26.73
N GLY A 35 -3.31 10.51 27.07
CA GLY A 35 -2.20 10.28 26.13
C GLY A 35 -1.47 11.59 25.76
N PRO A 36 -0.87 11.67 24.56
CA PRO A 36 -0.36 12.93 24.01
C PRO A 36 -1.48 13.98 23.99
N SER A 37 -1.27 15.07 24.70
CA SER A 37 -2.31 16.06 24.94
C SER A 37 -1.74 17.45 25.02
N ASP A 38 -2.62 18.42 24.84
CA ASP A 38 -2.33 19.84 24.97
C ASP A 38 -3.05 20.42 26.18
N SER A 39 -2.41 21.34 26.89
CA SER A 39 -3.04 22.16 27.90
C SER A 39 -3.46 23.50 27.32
N TYR A 40 -4.59 24.00 27.79
CA TYR A 40 -5.11 25.29 27.42
C TYR A 40 -4.97 26.29 28.55
N ARG A 41 -4.59 27.51 28.20
CA ARG A 41 -4.58 28.66 29.11
C ARG A 41 -5.28 29.83 28.45
N ALA A 42 -6.33 30.33 29.09
CA ALA A 42 -7.02 31.53 28.61
C ALA A 42 -6.38 32.77 29.23
N ASP A 43 -6.15 33.80 28.41
CA ASP A 43 -5.70 35.10 28.88
C ASP A 43 -6.90 36.04 28.96
N GLY A 44 -7.04 36.75 30.09
CA GLY A 44 -8.07 37.79 30.24
C GLY A 44 -9.52 37.30 30.34
N ARG A 45 -9.76 36.01 30.63
CA ARG A 45 -11.11 35.47 30.88
C ARG A 45 -11.10 34.43 32.01
N ALA A 46 -12.17 34.41 32.80
CA ALA A 46 -12.40 33.36 33.80
C ALA A 46 -12.75 32.04 33.11
N VAL A 47 -11.99 30.99 33.44
CA VAL A 47 -12.12 29.66 32.87
C VAL A 47 -11.98 28.63 33.97
N THR A 48 -12.86 27.61 33.96
CA THR A 48 -12.68 26.41 34.78
C THR A 48 -11.70 25.51 34.07
N SER A 49 -10.58 25.20 34.71
CA SER A 49 -9.51 24.35 34.19
C SER A 49 -9.44 23.08 35.02
N CYS A 50 -9.41 21.92 34.36
CA CYS A 50 -9.31 20.60 34.97
C CYS A 50 -8.16 19.81 34.31
N TYR A 51 -7.66 18.78 35.01
CA TYR A 51 -6.59 17.91 34.58
C TYR A 51 -5.33 18.69 34.16
N GLY A 52 -4.91 19.67 34.97
CA GLY A 52 -3.74 20.49 34.65
C GLY A 52 -3.92 21.37 33.39
N GLY A 53 -5.16 21.68 33.02
CA GLY A 53 -5.50 22.51 31.85
C GLY A 53 -5.79 21.73 30.58
N MET A 54 -5.76 20.39 30.61
CA MET A 54 -6.16 19.57 29.47
C MET A 54 -7.66 19.66 29.17
N LEU A 55 -8.48 19.99 30.16
CA LEU A 55 -9.89 20.31 29.97
C LEU A 55 -10.15 21.72 30.46
N ILE A 56 -10.74 22.55 29.59
CA ILE A 56 -11.19 23.88 29.98
C ILE A 56 -12.66 24.09 29.64
N ARG A 57 -13.36 24.85 30.48
CA ARG A 57 -14.73 25.30 30.24
C ARG A 57 -14.87 26.79 30.52
N TYR A 58 -15.46 27.50 29.58
CA TYR A 58 -15.73 28.92 29.72
C TYR A 58 -17.03 29.31 29.01
N ARG A 59 -17.50 30.54 29.27
CA ARG A 59 -18.64 31.12 28.56
C ARG A 59 -18.17 32.13 27.53
N ASP A 60 -18.70 32.04 26.32
CA ASP A 60 -18.56 33.04 25.27
C ASP A 60 -19.93 33.38 24.70
N ARG A 61 -20.31 34.68 24.72
CA ARG A 61 -21.59 35.17 24.19
C ARG A 61 -22.81 34.34 24.63
N GLY A 62 -22.86 33.97 25.91
CA GLY A 62 -23.94 33.16 26.50
C GLY A 62 -23.88 31.65 26.20
N ARG A 63 -22.90 31.17 25.45
CA ARG A 63 -22.68 29.75 25.15
C ARG A 63 -21.59 29.17 26.04
N THR A 64 -21.81 27.96 26.54
CA THR A 64 -20.76 27.19 27.23
C THR A 64 -19.89 26.51 26.20
N VAL A 65 -18.59 26.80 26.21
CA VAL A 65 -17.58 26.15 25.37
C VAL A 65 -16.73 25.28 26.28
N THR A 66 -16.61 23.99 25.92
CA THR A 66 -15.69 23.05 26.57
C THR A 66 -14.68 22.60 25.54
N ALA A 67 -13.40 22.69 25.88
CA ALA A 67 -12.31 22.19 25.04
C ALA A 67 -11.53 21.13 25.81
N VAL A 68 -11.17 20.06 25.11
CA VAL A 68 -10.33 18.97 25.64
C VAL A 68 -9.09 18.85 24.78
N GLY A 69 -7.95 18.67 25.42
CA GLY A 69 -6.61 18.75 24.84
C GLY A 69 -6.18 17.52 24.06
N SER A 70 -7.02 16.50 24.02
CA SER A 70 -6.76 15.24 23.35
C SER A 70 -8.07 14.65 22.85
N THR A 71 -7.99 13.93 21.73
CA THR A 71 -9.08 13.11 21.20
C THR A 71 -9.01 11.66 21.67
N ASP A 72 -7.88 11.23 22.26
CA ASP A 72 -7.59 9.82 22.55
C ASP A 72 -8.60 9.20 23.50
N PHE A 73 -9.09 9.97 24.48
CA PHE A 73 -10.10 9.53 25.45
C PHE A 73 -11.44 9.13 24.80
N MET A 74 -11.70 9.54 23.56
CA MET A 74 -12.92 9.21 22.80
C MET A 74 -12.68 8.11 21.75
N THR A 75 -11.46 7.60 21.62
CA THR A 75 -11.15 6.52 20.67
C THR A 75 -11.53 5.16 21.23
N ASN A 76 -11.79 4.18 20.36
CA ASN A 76 -12.09 2.80 20.79
C ASN A 76 -11.00 2.20 21.69
N SER A 77 -9.73 2.55 21.43
CA SER A 77 -8.60 2.11 22.25
C SER A 77 -8.48 2.87 23.57
N GLY A 78 -8.92 4.12 23.63
CA GLY A 78 -8.83 4.98 24.81
C GLY A 78 -10.01 4.84 25.77
N LEU A 79 -11.21 4.55 25.28
CA LEU A 79 -12.43 4.44 26.10
C LEU A 79 -12.29 3.48 27.31
N PRO A 80 -11.66 2.29 27.19
CA PRO A 80 -11.52 1.37 28.32
C PRO A 80 -10.49 1.82 29.37
N GLN A 81 -9.74 2.90 29.13
CA GLN A 81 -8.64 3.32 29.99
C GLN A 81 -9.13 4.27 31.07
N ALA A 82 -8.87 3.93 32.34
CA ALA A 82 -9.22 4.75 33.50
C ALA A 82 -10.68 5.26 33.42
N GLY A 83 -10.91 6.56 33.63
CA GLY A 83 -12.20 7.24 33.56
C GLY A 83 -12.58 7.80 32.20
N ASN A 84 -11.91 7.41 31.10
CA ASN A 84 -12.09 8.02 29.77
C ASN A 84 -13.55 7.93 29.28
N ALA A 85 -14.17 6.75 29.36
CA ALA A 85 -15.58 6.58 28.98
C ALA A 85 -16.52 7.40 29.86
N ALA A 86 -16.26 7.47 31.17
CA ALA A 86 -17.06 8.28 32.09
C ALA A 86 -16.95 9.77 31.76
N LEU A 87 -15.74 10.28 31.47
CA LEU A 87 -15.54 11.66 31.04
C LEU A 87 -16.28 11.94 29.72
N ALA A 88 -16.13 11.08 28.72
CA ALA A 88 -16.80 11.24 27.43
C ALA A 88 -18.33 11.28 27.57
N MET A 89 -18.90 10.35 28.34
CA MET A 89 -20.34 10.29 28.59
C MET A 89 -20.83 11.47 29.42
N ASN A 90 -20.09 11.90 30.45
CA ASN A 90 -20.46 13.04 31.27
C ASN A 90 -20.47 14.35 30.47
N LEU A 91 -19.48 14.54 29.59
CA LEU A 91 -19.38 15.72 28.73
C LEU A 91 -20.44 15.74 27.63
N ALA A 92 -20.68 14.59 26.97
CA ALA A 92 -21.68 14.48 25.91
C ALA A 92 -23.12 14.47 26.46
N GLY A 93 -23.31 13.95 27.66
CA GLY A 93 -24.60 13.76 28.33
C GLY A 93 -25.06 14.93 29.21
N ASP A 94 -24.35 16.07 29.22
CA ASP A 94 -24.77 17.24 30.00
C ASP A 94 -26.11 17.83 29.52
N ARG A 95 -26.53 17.50 28.29
CA ARG A 95 -27.81 17.92 27.72
C ARG A 95 -28.57 16.77 27.06
N PRO A 96 -29.91 16.84 27.00
CA PRO A 96 -30.73 15.77 26.39
C PRO A 96 -30.56 15.64 24.88
N ARG A 97 -30.03 16.68 24.20
CA ARG A 97 -29.77 16.68 22.76
C ARG A 97 -28.29 16.88 22.49
N LEU A 98 -27.67 15.87 21.89
CA LEU A 98 -26.30 15.91 21.38
C LEU A 98 -26.31 16.01 19.86
N ILE A 99 -25.56 16.95 19.31
CA ILE A 99 -25.29 17.04 17.87
C ILE A 99 -23.80 16.75 17.70
N TRP A 100 -23.49 15.65 17.02
CA TRP A 100 -22.11 15.28 16.71
C TRP A 100 -21.69 15.90 15.39
N TYR A 101 -20.67 16.76 15.43
CA TYR A 101 -20.11 17.40 14.25
C TYR A 101 -18.68 16.90 14.04
N ALA A 102 -18.46 16.16 12.95
CA ALA A 102 -17.16 15.66 12.53
C ALA A 102 -16.80 16.27 11.17
N PRO A 103 -15.99 17.34 11.13
CA PRO A 103 -15.63 17.98 9.87
C PRO A 103 -14.71 17.05 9.06
N GLN A 104 -14.95 16.96 7.74
CA GLN A 104 -14.06 16.21 6.84
C GLN A 104 -12.77 16.96 6.51
N HIS A 105 -12.75 18.28 6.73
CA HIS A 105 -11.60 19.16 6.55
C HIS A 105 -11.51 20.10 7.76
N ILE A 106 -10.38 20.12 8.45
CA ILE A 106 -10.16 21.01 9.60
C ILE A 106 -9.74 22.37 9.05
N GLU A 107 -10.68 23.32 8.95
CA GLU A 107 -10.34 24.70 8.62
C GLU A 107 -9.47 25.33 9.72
N GLY A 108 -8.27 25.79 9.35
CA GLY A 108 -7.36 26.48 10.26
C GLY A 108 -6.13 25.69 10.71
N GLU A 109 -6.01 24.42 10.33
CA GLU A 109 -4.67 23.94 10.00
C GLU A 109 -4.27 24.69 8.73
N ASN A 110 -3.35 25.64 8.87
CA ASN A 110 -2.45 25.88 7.76
C ASN A 110 -1.81 24.51 7.54
N SER A 111 -2.35 23.71 6.62
CA SER A 111 -1.47 22.92 5.80
C SER A 111 -0.55 23.98 5.22
N SER A 112 0.57 24.27 5.91
CA SER A 112 1.78 24.55 5.18
C SER A 112 1.71 23.56 4.05
N THR A 113 1.72 24.05 2.82
CA THR A 113 2.09 23.22 1.69
C THR A 113 3.42 22.60 2.11
N THR A 114 3.33 21.48 2.82
CA THR A 114 4.41 20.57 3.09
C THR A 114 4.61 20.06 1.70
N SER A 115 5.42 20.82 0.97
CA SER A 115 5.98 20.46 -0.30
C SER A 115 6.32 18.98 -0.18
N LEU A 116 6.10 18.18 -1.21
CA LEU A 116 6.30 16.72 -1.16
C LEU A 116 7.66 16.34 -0.50
N PHE A 117 8.65 17.23 -0.56
CA PHE A 117 9.95 17.17 0.13
C PHE A 117 9.93 17.25 1.67
N GLY A 118 8.88 17.77 2.31
CA GLY A 118 8.71 17.84 3.77
C GLY A 118 8.04 16.60 4.38
N LEU A 119 7.47 15.73 3.55
CA LEU A 119 7.07 14.37 3.96
C LEU A 119 8.24 13.38 3.92
N ILE A 120 9.37 13.80 3.35
CA ILE A 120 10.55 12.97 3.25
C ILE A 120 11.23 12.95 4.63
N PRO A 121 11.40 11.77 5.27
CA PRO A 121 12.09 11.69 6.54
C PRO A 121 13.53 12.22 6.41
N PRO A 122 14.09 12.87 7.45
CA PRO A 122 15.41 13.48 7.38
C PRO A 122 16.52 12.49 6.98
N SER A 123 16.32 11.19 7.26
CA SER A 123 17.21 10.10 6.84
C SER A 123 17.30 9.87 5.33
N ALA A 124 16.32 10.32 4.54
CA ALA A 124 16.37 10.15 3.08
C ALA A 124 17.48 10.98 2.42
N THR A 125 17.90 12.08 3.05
CA THR A 125 19.07 12.83 2.57
C THR A 125 20.32 11.95 2.55
N TRP A 126 20.48 11.08 3.55
CA TRP A 126 21.58 10.11 3.61
C TRP A 126 21.47 9.07 2.49
N LEU A 127 20.26 8.58 2.21
CA LEU A 127 20.02 7.65 1.11
C LEU A 127 20.40 8.25 -0.26
N VAL A 128 20.06 9.52 -0.49
CA VAL A 128 20.42 10.24 -1.73
C VAL A 128 21.94 10.36 -1.87
N TRP A 129 22.66 10.69 -0.79
CA TRP A 129 24.13 10.75 -0.80
C TRP A 129 24.77 9.38 -1.09
N GLN A 130 24.23 8.30 -0.53
CA GLN A 130 24.69 6.94 -0.83
C GLN A 130 24.48 6.59 -2.31
N LEU A 131 23.32 6.94 -2.86
CA LEU A 131 22.98 6.66 -4.25
C LEU A 131 23.88 7.45 -5.22
N LEU A 132 24.15 8.73 -4.91
CA LEU A 132 25.13 9.54 -5.62
C LEU A 132 26.54 8.95 -5.57
N LEU A 133 26.97 8.49 -4.39
CA LEU A 133 28.28 7.85 -4.23
C LEU A 133 28.39 6.57 -5.07
N VAL A 134 27.36 5.72 -5.07
CA VAL A 134 27.31 4.51 -5.89
C VAL A 134 27.39 4.85 -7.38
N VAL A 135 26.60 5.82 -7.84
CA VAL A 135 26.64 6.27 -9.24
C VAL A 135 28.01 6.82 -9.61
N ALA A 136 28.63 7.62 -8.75
CA ALA A 136 29.99 8.14 -8.97
C ALA A 136 31.03 7.01 -9.04
N LEU A 137 30.93 6.02 -8.16
CA LEU A 137 31.84 4.86 -8.14
C LEU A 137 31.69 4.03 -9.42
N VAL A 138 30.45 3.80 -9.87
CA VAL A 138 30.14 3.09 -11.12
C VAL A 138 30.62 3.89 -12.32
N ALA A 139 30.39 5.20 -12.36
CA ALA A 139 30.86 6.08 -13.42
C ALA A 139 32.39 6.14 -13.47
N PHE A 140 33.06 6.16 -12.33
CA PHE A 140 34.52 6.10 -12.24
C PHE A 140 35.06 4.73 -12.67
N TRP A 141 34.42 3.64 -12.27
CA TRP A 141 34.80 2.28 -12.67
C TRP A 141 34.61 2.05 -14.18
N LYS A 142 33.48 2.48 -14.75
CA LYS A 142 33.24 2.44 -16.20
C LYS A 142 34.06 3.47 -16.99
N GLY A 143 34.35 4.62 -16.37
CA GLY A 143 35.07 5.73 -16.98
C GLY A 143 36.59 5.52 -16.97
N ARG A 144 37.12 4.71 -16.05
CA ARG A 144 38.44 4.10 -16.18
C ARG A 144 38.39 3.12 -17.34
N ARG A 145 38.62 3.65 -18.55
CA ARG A 145 39.01 2.83 -19.70
C ARG A 145 40.21 2.00 -19.26
N PRO A 146 40.13 0.66 -19.11
CA PRO A 146 41.34 -0.13 -19.13
C PRO A 146 42.02 0.20 -20.46
N GLY A 147 43.30 0.58 -20.40
CA GLY A 147 44.07 1.05 -21.55
C GLY A 147 44.04 0.09 -22.73
N PRO A 148 44.55 0.50 -23.91
CA PRO A 148 44.51 -0.32 -25.11
C PRO A 148 45.01 -1.73 -24.77
N LEU A 149 44.16 -2.73 -25.04
CA LEU A 149 44.56 -4.12 -25.05
C LEU A 149 45.65 -4.22 -26.10
N VAL A 150 46.90 -4.19 -25.63
CA VAL A 150 48.06 -4.56 -26.42
C VAL A 150 47.72 -5.91 -27.02
N ALA A 151 47.56 -5.94 -28.34
CA ALA A 151 47.36 -7.16 -29.09
C ALA A 151 48.71 -7.88 -29.16
N GLU A 152 49.13 -8.44 -28.04
CA GLU A 152 50.25 -9.37 -28.01
C GLU A 152 49.74 -10.65 -28.70
N GLN A 153 50.27 -10.96 -29.89
CA GLN A 153 50.01 -12.25 -30.51
C GLN A 153 50.74 -13.32 -29.72
N LEU A 154 50.02 -13.99 -28.83
CA LEU A 154 50.44 -15.23 -28.22
C LEU A 154 49.74 -16.38 -28.96
N PRO A 155 50.42 -17.07 -29.88
CA PRO A 155 49.92 -18.34 -30.37
C PRO A 155 50.11 -19.33 -29.21
N VAL A 156 49.01 -19.78 -28.57
CA VAL A 156 48.84 -21.08 -27.88
C VAL A 156 47.58 -21.07 -26.95
N VAL A 157 46.55 -21.81 -27.39
CA VAL A 157 45.65 -22.75 -26.65
C VAL A 157 44.82 -22.28 -25.42
N VAL A 158 43.47 -22.38 -25.60
CA VAL A 158 42.25 -22.45 -24.72
C VAL A 158 41.69 -21.28 -23.90
N ARG A 159 40.36 -21.03 -24.05
CA ARG A 159 39.28 -21.59 -23.18
C ARG A 159 37.89 -21.56 -23.85
N ALA A 160 37.30 -22.73 -24.04
CA ALA A 160 35.98 -22.94 -24.65
C ALA A 160 34.78 -22.64 -23.73
N SER A 161 34.97 -21.95 -22.60
CA SER A 161 33.93 -21.77 -21.58
C SER A 161 33.07 -20.51 -21.76
N GLU A 162 33.55 -19.46 -22.42
CA GLU A 162 32.75 -18.24 -22.64
C GLU A 162 31.65 -18.42 -23.70
N THR A 163 31.89 -19.26 -24.72
CA THR A 163 30.87 -19.59 -25.73
C THR A 163 29.78 -20.50 -25.18
N VAL A 164 30.09 -21.33 -24.18
CA VAL A 164 29.13 -22.25 -23.55
C VAL A 164 28.18 -21.48 -22.62
N GLU A 165 28.64 -20.46 -21.89
CA GLU A 165 27.78 -19.75 -20.95
C GLU A 165 26.75 -18.84 -21.64
N GLY A 166 27.14 -18.16 -22.71
CA GLY A 166 26.21 -17.38 -23.54
C GLY A 166 25.14 -18.28 -24.21
N ARG A 167 25.56 -19.44 -24.73
CA ARG A 167 24.63 -20.39 -25.37
C ARG A 167 23.76 -21.15 -24.37
N ALA A 168 24.27 -21.43 -23.18
CA ALA A 168 23.51 -22.04 -22.09
C ALA A 168 22.39 -21.11 -21.57
N ARG A 169 22.62 -19.78 -21.49
CA ARG A 169 21.56 -18.82 -21.12
C ARG A 169 20.47 -18.74 -22.19
N LEU A 170 20.86 -18.72 -23.47
CA LEU A 170 19.91 -18.75 -24.59
C LEU A 170 19.08 -20.03 -24.60
N TYR A 171 19.70 -21.21 -24.51
CA TYR A 171 18.96 -22.49 -24.43
C TYR A 171 18.07 -22.57 -23.19
N ARG A 172 18.49 -22.00 -22.05
CA ARG A 172 17.68 -21.95 -20.83
C ARG A 172 16.43 -21.08 -21.03
N SER A 173 16.56 -19.93 -21.71
CA SER A 173 15.43 -19.05 -22.01
C SER A 173 14.44 -19.70 -22.97
N HIS A 174 14.92 -20.36 -24.04
CA HIS A 174 14.07 -21.13 -24.95
C HIS A 174 13.34 -22.25 -24.22
N ARG A 175 14.05 -23.07 -23.44
CA ARG A 175 13.44 -24.19 -22.71
C ARG A 175 12.45 -23.74 -21.63
N ALA A 176 12.57 -22.52 -21.12
CA ALA A 176 11.57 -21.94 -20.23
C ALA A 176 10.27 -21.60 -20.99
N ARG A 177 10.37 -20.98 -22.18
CA ARG A 177 9.22 -20.63 -23.03
C ARG A 177 8.47 -21.87 -23.52
N ASP A 178 9.20 -22.89 -23.97
CA ASP A 178 8.59 -24.16 -24.43
C ASP A 178 7.75 -24.81 -23.33
N ARG A 179 8.29 -24.86 -22.10
CA ARG A 179 7.58 -25.40 -20.94
C ARG A 179 6.37 -24.55 -20.55
N ALA A 180 6.50 -23.22 -20.59
CA ALA A 180 5.39 -22.32 -20.30
C ALA A 180 4.24 -22.49 -21.29
N ALA A 181 4.53 -22.54 -22.59
CA ALA A 181 3.54 -22.77 -23.63
C ALA A 181 2.85 -24.13 -23.49
N ALA A 182 3.60 -25.19 -23.18
CA ALA A 182 3.04 -26.52 -22.93
C ALA A 182 2.13 -26.53 -21.69
N ALA A 183 2.52 -25.87 -20.60
CA ALA A 183 1.72 -25.78 -19.39
C ALA A 183 0.41 -25.00 -19.62
N LEU A 184 0.45 -23.89 -20.35
CA LEU A 184 -0.75 -23.12 -20.72
C LEU A 184 -1.71 -23.98 -21.55
N ARG A 185 -1.22 -24.63 -22.61
CA ARG A 185 -2.04 -25.51 -23.47
C ARG A 185 -2.63 -26.68 -22.68
N ALA A 186 -1.85 -27.32 -21.82
CA ALA A 186 -2.31 -28.42 -20.98
C ALA A 186 -3.42 -27.96 -20.02
N ALA A 187 -3.26 -26.80 -19.37
CA ALA A 187 -4.26 -26.23 -18.48
C ALA A 187 -5.56 -25.87 -19.23
N THR A 188 -5.45 -25.25 -20.42
CA THR A 188 -6.61 -24.95 -21.27
C THR A 188 -7.34 -26.22 -21.69
N LEU A 189 -6.62 -27.26 -22.13
CA LEU A 189 -7.23 -28.55 -22.49
C LEU A 189 -7.92 -29.22 -21.29
N GLN A 190 -7.30 -29.19 -20.11
CA GLN A 190 -7.87 -29.76 -18.90
C GLN A 190 -9.22 -29.10 -18.52
N ARG A 191 -9.40 -27.82 -18.83
CA ARG A 191 -10.67 -27.10 -18.60
C ARG A 191 -11.69 -27.30 -19.72
N LEU A 192 -11.23 -27.39 -20.97
CA LEU A 192 -12.08 -27.56 -22.15
C LEU A 192 -12.66 -28.97 -22.26
N LEU A 193 -11.85 -30.01 -22.03
CA LEU A 193 -12.25 -31.40 -22.25
C LEU A 193 -13.54 -31.79 -21.51
N PRO A 194 -13.70 -31.53 -20.19
CA PRO A 194 -14.94 -31.85 -19.47
C PRO A 194 -16.16 -31.07 -20.01
N ARG A 195 -15.96 -29.80 -20.40
CA ARG A 195 -17.05 -28.94 -20.90
C ARG A 195 -17.51 -29.33 -22.31
N LEU A 196 -16.65 -29.98 -23.08
CA LEU A 196 -16.95 -30.52 -24.40
C LEU A 196 -17.42 -31.99 -24.37
N GLY A 197 -17.50 -32.61 -23.18
CA GLY A 197 -17.86 -34.02 -23.03
C GLY A 197 -16.79 -34.98 -23.57
N LEU A 198 -15.53 -34.54 -23.66
CA LEU A 198 -14.41 -35.33 -24.16
C LEU A 198 -13.59 -35.89 -23.00
N GLY A 199 -13.17 -37.15 -23.12
CA GLY A 199 -12.27 -37.78 -22.14
C GLY A 199 -10.82 -37.29 -22.27
N ALA A 200 -10.02 -37.51 -21.21
CA ALA A 200 -8.60 -37.11 -21.16
C ALA A 200 -7.72 -37.73 -22.27
N GLY A 201 -8.17 -38.83 -22.90
CA GLY A 201 -7.51 -39.48 -24.04
C GLY A 201 -8.05 -39.08 -25.42
N ALA A 202 -8.89 -38.05 -25.52
CA ALA A 202 -9.40 -37.59 -26.81
C ALA A 202 -8.25 -37.14 -27.72
N GLY A 203 -8.19 -37.69 -28.93
CA GLY A 203 -7.16 -37.34 -29.90
C GLY A 203 -7.23 -35.85 -30.28
N PRO A 204 -6.08 -35.19 -30.58
CA PRO A 204 -6.04 -33.80 -31.03
C PRO A 204 -7.08 -33.39 -32.09
N PRO A 205 -7.35 -34.18 -33.16
CA PRO A 205 -8.34 -33.79 -34.16
C PRO A 205 -9.77 -33.74 -33.61
N ALA A 206 -10.12 -34.60 -32.64
CA ALA A 206 -11.44 -34.60 -32.03
C ALA A 206 -11.67 -33.36 -31.16
N VAL A 207 -10.63 -32.94 -30.42
CA VAL A 207 -10.66 -31.72 -29.61
C VAL A 207 -10.80 -30.48 -30.50
N VAL A 208 -9.98 -30.38 -31.55
CA VAL A 208 -10.04 -29.25 -32.51
C VAL A 208 -11.42 -29.15 -33.14
N ALA A 209 -11.99 -30.25 -33.62
CA ALA A 209 -13.32 -30.26 -34.23
C ALA A 209 -14.43 -29.88 -33.24
N ALA A 210 -14.34 -30.34 -31.97
CA ALA A 210 -15.30 -29.98 -30.94
C ALA A 210 -15.24 -28.49 -30.58
N VAL A 211 -14.02 -27.95 -30.41
CA VAL A 211 -13.81 -26.52 -30.13
C VAL A 211 -14.29 -25.67 -31.30
N ALA A 212 -13.87 -25.97 -32.54
CA ALA A 212 -14.25 -25.20 -33.73
C ALA A 212 -15.77 -25.16 -33.95
N ARG A 213 -16.47 -26.29 -33.73
CA ARG A 213 -17.94 -26.33 -33.81
C ARG A 213 -18.62 -25.49 -32.74
N ARG A 214 -18.04 -25.37 -31.54
CA ARG A 214 -18.66 -24.64 -30.43
C ARG A 214 -18.32 -23.15 -30.42
N SER A 215 -17.11 -22.77 -30.85
CA SER A 215 -16.67 -21.37 -30.91
C SER A 215 -16.94 -20.70 -32.26
N GLY A 216 -17.21 -21.46 -33.32
CA GLY A 216 -17.31 -20.93 -34.69
C GLY A 216 -15.96 -20.52 -35.30
N ALA A 217 -14.84 -20.83 -34.65
CA ALA A 217 -13.50 -20.51 -35.12
C ALA A 217 -13.00 -21.50 -36.18
N ASP A 218 -12.07 -21.05 -37.03
CA ASP A 218 -11.40 -21.91 -38.00
C ASP A 218 -10.62 -23.06 -37.32
N ALA A 219 -10.83 -24.28 -37.80
CA ALA A 219 -10.23 -25.48 -37.22
C ALA A 219 -8.70 -25.49 -37.34
N GLY A 220 -8.14 -24.95 -38.42
CA GLY A 220 -6.69 -24.84 -38.60
C GLY A 220 -6.06 -23.89 -37.58
N LEU A 221 -6.70 -22.75 -37.33
CA LEU A 221 -6.24 -21.78 -36.33
C LEU A 221 -6.32 -22.35 -34.91
N VAL A 222 -7.40 -23.07 -34.58
CA VAL A 222 -7.55 -23.75 -33.28
C VAL A 222 -6.48 -24.82 -33.09
N ALA A 223 -6.21 -25.62 -34.13
CA ALA A 223 -5.15 -26.63 -34.11
C ALA A 223 -3.77 -25.99 -33.87
N TYR A 224 -3.47 -24.89 -34.57
CA TYR A 224 -2.21 -24.17 -34.41
C TYR A 224 -2.03 -23.60 -32.99
N ARG A 225 -3.09 -23.04 -32.40
CA ARG A 225 -3.00 -22.47 -31.04
C ARG A 225 -2.85 -23.54 -29.96
N LEU A 226 -3.63 -24.63 -30.05
CA LEU A 226 -3.63 -25.71 -29.05
C LEU A 226 -2.45 -26.69 -29.19
N TYR A 227 -1.98 -26.94 -30.41
CA TYR A 227 -0.99 -27.98 -30.70
C TYR A 227 0.18 -27.53 -31.58
N GLY A 228 0.28 -26.23 -31.91
CA GLY A 228 1.33 -25.71 -32.77
C GLY A 228 2.72 -25.63 -32.11
N PRO A 229 3.71 -25.10 -32.85
CA PRO A 229 5.07 -24.97 -32.35
C PRO A 229 5.15 -24.06 -31.11
N PRO A 230 6.24 -24.16 -30.32
CA PRO A 230 6.46 -23.25 -29.21
C PRO A 230 6.75 -21.81 -29.69
N PRO A 231 6.42 -20.79 -28.88
CA PRO A 231 6.68 -19.39 -29.20
C PRO A 231 8.19 -19.08 -29.25
N ALA A 232 8.60 -18.27 -30.22
CA ALA A 232 10.01 -17.89 -30.39
C ALA A 232 10.42 -16.75 -29.45
N THR A 233 9.48 -15.85 -29.13
CA THR A 233 9.69 -14.68 -28.27
C THR A 233 8.75 -14.66 -27.07
N ASP A 234 9.04 -13.80 -26.09
CA ASP A 234 8.17 -13.60 -24.93
C ASP A 234 6.84 -12.93 -25.31
N ASP A 235 6.85 -12.06 -26.34
CA ASP A 235 5.63 -11.46 -26.88
C ASP A 235 4.73 -12.51 -27.54
N ASP A 236 5.29 -13.46 -28.29
CA ASP A 236 4.54 -14.58 -28.88
C ASP A 236 3.90 -15.45 -27.80
N LEU A 237 4.58 -15.66 -26.67
CA LEU A 237 4.04 -16.41 -25.53
C LEU A 237 2.84 -15.69 -24.89
N LEU A 238 2.92 -14.37 -24.74
CA LEU A 238 1.81 -13.56 -24.23
C LEU A 238 0.62 -13.54 -25.19
N GLN A 239 0.88 -13.46 -26.50
CA GLN A 239 -0.16 -13.57 -27.52
C GLN A 239 -0.83 -14.94 -27.50
N LEU A 240 -0.05 -16.02 -27.35
CA LEU A 240 -0.58 -17.37 -27.22
C LEU A 240 -1.48 -17.51 -25.98
N ALA A 241 -1.06 -16.98 -24.82
CA ALA A 241 -1.87 -17.02 -23.61
C ALA A 241 -3.24 -16.35 -23.81
N ARG A 242 -3.26 -15.14 -24.38
CA ARG A 242 -4.51 -14.41 -24.68
C ARG A 242 -5.39 -15.18 -25.67
N ALA A 243 -4.79 -15.75 -26.71
CA ALA A 243 -5.51 -16.52 -27.72
C ALA A 243 -6.13 -17.81 -27.16
N LEU A 244 -5.48 -18.45 -26.18
CA LEU A 244 -6.01 -19.62 -25.49
C LEU A 244 -7.18 -19.24 -24.56
N ASP A 245 -7.05 -18.14 -23.80
CA ASP A 245 -8.13 -17.62 -22.96
C ASP A 245 -9.36 -17.21 -23.79
N ASP A 246 -9.16 -16.63 -24.97
CA ASP A 246 -10.24 -16.29 -25.90
C ASP A 246 -10.98 -17.53 -26.41
N ILE A 247 -10.23 -18.57 -26.79
CA ILE A 247 -10.81 -19.85 -27.22
C ILE A 247 -11.58 -20.49 -26.06
N GLU A 248 -11.03 -20.46 -24.85
CA GLU A 248 -11.72 -21.00 -23.66
C GLU A 248 -13.04 -20.28 -23.42
N ARG A 249 -13.05 -18.94 -23.48
CA ARG A 249 -14.27 -18.15 -23.32
C ARG A 249 -15.30 -18.43 -24.41
N GLN A 250 -14.88 -18.49 -25.68
CA GLN A 250 -15.81 -18.73 -26.78
C GLN A 250 -16.38 -20.16 -26.78
N ALA A 251 -15.56 -21.16 -26.43
CA ALA A 251 -16.01 -22.55 -26.39
C ALA A 251 -16.87 -22.87 -25.15
N THR A 252 -16.83 -22.04 -24.10
CA THR A 252 -17.52 -22.32 -22.83
C THR A 252 -18.57 -21.27 -22.44
N GLY A 253 -18.56 -20.10 -23.06
CA GLY A 253 -19.44 -18.95 -22.80
C GLY A 253 -20.80 -18.99 -23.51
N SER A 254 -21.34 -20.19 -23.75
CA SER A 254 -22.71 -20.44 -24.20
C SER A 254 -23.37 -21.49 -23.30
#